data_AF-A0A7L3M0E1-F1
#
_entry.id   AF-A0A7L3M0E1-F1
#
_cell.length_a   1.000
_cell.length_b   1.000
_cell.length_c   1.000
_cell.angle_alpha   90.00
_cell.angle_beta   90.00
_cell.angle_gamma   90.00
#
_symmetry.space_group_name_H-M   'P 1'
#
loop_
_entity.id
_entity.type
_entity.pdbx_description
1 polymer ?
#
loop_
_entity_poly.entity_id
_entity_poly.type
_entity_poly.pdbx_seq_one_letter_code
_entity_poly.pdbx_strand_id
1 'polypeptide(L)'
;KVLIDVPRSDLAEELRQSQTKIQVLQDTLQQVLDRREEERQSKQLLELYLEALKNEDSILSKVAASEPVPREEMDVVDIGSSSTGPSAKTKLSDQILAALKEKPAPELCLDSQDLEV
;
A
#
# COMPACT_ATOMS: atom_id res chain seq x y z
N LYS A 1 13.29 0.26 -26.73
CA LYS A 1 11.99 0.16 -27.41
C LYS A 1 12.15 0.86 -28.75
N VAL A 2 12.39 0.12 -29.83
CA VAL A 2 12.73 0.73 -31.14
C VAL A 2 11.98 0.02 -32.26
N LEU A 3 11.78 -1.30 -32.19
CA LEU A 3 11.06 -2.07 -33.21
C LEU A 3 9.54 -1.87 -33.24
N ILE A 4 8.95 -1.29 -32.17
CA ILE A 4 7.50 -1.05 -32.06
C ILE A 4 7.14 0.35 -32.60
N ASP A 5 8.07 1.31 -32.49
CA ASP A 5 7.85 2.69 -32.92
C ASP A 5 8.16 2.90 -34.42
N VAL A 6 8.66 1.87 -35.11
CA VAL A 6 8.95 1.90 -36.55
C VAL A 6 7.66 1.74 -37.35
N PRO A 7 7.42 2.58 -38.39
CA PRO A 7 6.27 2.45 -39.27
C PRO A 7 6.16 1.05 -39.88
N ARG A 8 4.94 0.48 -39.81
CA ARG A 8 4.63 -0.85 -40.34
C ARG A 8 4.93 -1.00 -41.83
N SER A 9 4.81 0.10 -42.58
CA SER A 9 5.15 0.18 -44.01
C SER A 9 6.62 -0.15 -44.26
N ASP A 10 7.49 0.55 -43.55
CA ASP A 10 8.93 0.50 -43.73
C ASP A 10 9.45 -0.87 -43.26
N LEU A 11 8.90 -1.38 -42.17
CA LEU A 11 9.23 -2.71 -41.64
C LEU A 11 8.72 -3.85 -42.55
N ALA A 12 7.57 -3.67 -43.22
CA ALA A 12 7.05 -4.63 -44.19
C ALA A 12 7.86 -4.66 -45.49
N GLU A 13 8.33 -3.50 -45.94
CA GLU A 13 9.22 -3.38 -47.10
C GLU A 13 10.59 -4.01 -46.81
N GLU A 14 11.18 -3.72 -45.65
CA GLU A 14 12.51 -4.23 -45.25
C GLU A 14 12.50 -5.76 -45.04
N LEU A 15 11.44 -6.29 -44.44
CA LEU A 15 11.27 -7.73 -44.21
C LEU A 15 10.65 -8.47 -45.40
N ARG A 16 10.26 -7.75 -46.47
CA ARG A 16 9.54 -8.27 -47.65
C ARG A 16 8.33 -9.13 -47.27
N GLN A 17 7.60 -8.72 -46.24
CA GLN A 17 6.42 -9.43 -45.74
C GLN A 17 5.16 -8.59 -45.89
N SER A 18 4.00 -9.23 -45.85
CA SER A 18 2.74 -8.49 -45.85
C SER A 18 2.61 -7.68 -44.55
N GLN A 19 2.04 -6.48 -44.67
CA GLN A 19 1.81 -5.57 -43.55
C GLN A 19 1.02 -6.24 -42.40
N THR A 20 0.12 -7.18 -42.73
CA THR A 20 -0.62 -7.99 -41.73
C THR A 20 0.28 -8.91 -40.92
N LYS A 21 1.31 -9.52 -41.53
CA LYS A 21 2.25 -10.37 -40.79
C LYS A 21 3.16 -9.54 -39.88
N ILE A 22 3.57 -8.37 -40.34
CA ILE A 22 4.34 -7.41 -39.55
C ILE A 22 3.53 -6.85 -38.39
N GLN A 23 2.22 -6.58 -38.60
CA GLN A 23 1.29 -6.20 -37.54
C GLN A 23 1.30 -7.22 -36.40
N VAL A 24 1.03 -8.48 -36.73
CA VAL A 24 0.98 -9.57 -35.72
C VAL A 24 2.31 -9.72 -35.01
N LEU A 25 3.43 -9.60 -35.74
CA LEU A 25 4.76 -9.67 -35.15
C LEU A 25 5.03 -8.53 -34.16
N GLN A 26 4.72 -7.29 -34.52
CA GLN A 26 4.87 -6.13 -33.65
C GLN A 26 3.96 -6.24 -32.41
N ASP A 27 2.71 -6.66 -32.59
CA ASP A 27 1.76 -6.84 -31.50
C ASP A 27 2.23 -7.94 -30.52
N THR A 28 2.73 -9.06 -31.06
CA THR A 28 3.28 -10.15 -30.23
C THR A 28 4.52 -9.70 -29.47
N LEU A 29 5.42 -8.95 -30.14
CA LEU A 29 6.63 -8.42 -29.50
C LEU A 29 6.26 -7.45 -28.37
N GLN A 30 5.31 -6.55 -28.59
CA GLN A 30 4.80 -5.62 -27.58
C GLN A 30 4.22 -6.40 -26.39
N GLN A 31 3.38 -7.41 -26.64
CA GLN A 31 2.79 -8.24 -25.58
C GLN A 31 3.85 -8.95 -24.74
N VAL A 32 4.90 -9.50 -25.36
CA VAL A 32 5.99 -10.16 -24.62
C VAL A 32 6.79 -9.15 -23.79
N LEU A 33 7.04 -7.96 -24.32
CA LEU A 33 7.74 -6.91 -23.59
C LEU A 33 6.93 -6.41 -22.39
N ASP A 34 5.63 -6.20 -22.56
CA ASP A 34 4.73 -5.77 -21.50
C ASP A 34 4.62 -6.84 -20.42
N ARG A 35 4.40 -8.11 -20.79
CA ARG A 35 4.38 -9.22 -19.83
C ARG A 35 5.68 -9.32 -19.02
N ARG A 36 6.83 -9.14 -19.66
CA ARG A 36 8.12 -9.16 -18.97
C ARG A 36 8.27 -7.98 -18.00
N GLU A 37 7.75 -6.82 -18.39
CA GLU A 37 7.72 -5.63 -17.55
C GLU A 37 6.83 -5.87 -16.32
N GLU A 38 5.63 -6.39 -16.51
CA GLU A 38 4.69 -6.78 -15.45
C GLU A 38 5.31 -7.79 -14.48
N GLU A 39 5.95 -8.84 -14.99
CA GLU A 39 6.60 -9.86 -14.14
C GLU A 39 7.70 -9.25 -13.27
N ARG A 40 8.46 -8.28 -13.79
CA ARG A 40 9.49 -7.60 -13.01
C ARG A 40 8.88 -6.69 -11.96
N GLN A 41 7.86 -5.93 -12.32
CA GLN A 41 7.14 -5.05 -11.40
C GLN A 41 6.48 -5.85 -10.27
N SER A 42 5.85 -6.97 -10.59
CA SER A 42 5.25 -7.89 -9.62
C SER A 42 6.28 -8.46 -8.65
N LYS A 43 7.46 -8.87 -9.15
CA LYS A 43 8.55 -9.36 -8.29
C LYS A 43 9.07 -8.29 -7.34
N GLN A 44 9.27 -7.06 -7.83
CA GLN A 44 9.72 -5.95 -7.00
C GLN A 44 8.70 -5.62 -5.91
N LEU A 45 7.41 -5.61 -6.24
CA LEU A 45 6.35 -5.40 -5.26
C LEU A 45 6.31 -6.51 -4.21
N LEU A 46 6.46 -7.77 -4.63
CA LEU A 46 6.50 -8.92 -3.71
C LEU A 46 7.71 -8.85 -2.77
N GLU A 47 8.87 -8.44 -3.26
CA GLU A 47 10.06 -8.24 -2.44
C GLU A 47 9.84 -7.17 -1.36
N LEU A 48 9.25 -6.03 -1.72
CA LEU A 48 8.88 -4.98 -0.77
C LEU A 48 7.88 -5.47 0.28
N TYR A 49 6.88 -6.27 -0.13
CA TYR A 49 5.93 -6.87 0.81
C TYR A 49 6.61 -7.84 1.79
N LEU A 50 7.51 -8.70 1.29
CA LEU A 50 8.26 -9.63 2.12
C LEU A 50 9.23 -8.91 3.06
N GLU A 51 9.81 -7.79 2.63
CA GLU A 51 10.65 -6.95 3.48
C GLU A 51 9.84 -6.29 4.59
N ALA A 52 8.67 -5.73 4.27
CA ALA A 52 7.75 -5.17 5.27
C ALA A 52 7.36 -6.20 6.33
N LEU A 53 7.01 -7.43 5.93
CA LEU A 53 6.71 -8.52 6.87
C LEU A 53 7.89 -8.86 7.78
N LYS A 54 9.12 -8.96 7.23
CA LYS A 54 10.31 -9.22 8.05
C LYS A 54 10.57 -8.10 9.05
N ASN A 55 10.33 -6.86 8.65
CA ASN A 55 10.49 -5.70 9.53
C ASN A 55 9.43 -5.72 10.64
N GLU A 56 8.17 -6.02 10.32
CA GLU A 56 7.11 -6.20 11.30
C GLU A 56 7.41 -7.35 12.25
N ASP A 57 7.85 -8.51 11.77
CA ASP A 57 8.25 -9.66 12.58
C ASP A 57 9.46 -9.33 13.47
N SER A 58 10.42 -8.56 12.96
CA SER A 58 11.56 -8.09 13.74
C SER A 58 11.13 -7.12 14.85
N ILE A 59 10.18 -6.22 14.55
CA ILE A 59 9.59 -5.31 15.54
C ILE A 59 8.82 -6.12 16.59
N LEU A 60 7.96 -7.06 16.19
CA LEU A 60 7.19 -7.91 17.09
C LEU A 60 8.09 -8.81 17.94
N SER A 61 9.16 -9.35 17.38
CA SER A 61 10.16 -10.13 18.12
C SER A 61 10.93 -9.27 19.13
N LYS A 62 11.30 -8.05 18.75
CA LYS A 62 11.93 -7.08 19.66
C LYS A 62 10.98 -6.65 20.78
N VAL A 63 9.70 -6.46 20.48
CA VAL A 63 8.65 -6.13 21.45
C VAL A 63 8.35 -7.32 22.37
N ALA A 64 8.39 -8.56 21.87
CA ALA A 64 8.18 -9.77 22.66
C ALA A 64 9.41 -10.14 23.53
N ALA A 65 10.63 -9.81 23.07
CA ALA A 65 11.86 -9.99 23.83
C ALA A 65 12.13 -8.85 24.82
N SER A 66 11.49 -7.70 24.65
CA SER A 66 11.41 -6.67 25.67
C SER A 66 10.20 -6.91 26.56
N GLU A 67 10.40 -7.60 27.68
CA GLU A 67 9.60 -7.25 28.88
C GLU A 67 9.69 -5.72 29.11
N PRO A 68 8.64 -5.09 29.65
CA PRO A 68 8.46 -3.65 29.62
C PRO A 68 9.53 -2.97 30.48
N VAL A 69 10.65 -2.62 29.87
CA VAL A 69 11.55 -1.63 30.46
C VAL A 69 10.90 -0.28 30.15
N PRO A 70 10.57 0.54 31.17
CA PRO A 70 10.16 1.91 30.94
C PRO A 70 11.39 2.67 30.42
N ARG A 71 11.63 2.60 29.11
CA ARG A 71 12.63 3.42 28.45
C ARG A 71 11.94 4.66 27.90
N GLU A 72 11.85 5.61 28.83
CA GLU A 72 12.11 7.02 28.59
C GLU A 72 13.18 7.19 27.49
N GLU A 73 12.96 8.15 26.59
CA GLU A 73 13.68 8.41 25.33
C GLU A 73 13.12 7.70 24.08
N MET A 74 11.96 8.18 23.63
CA MET A 74 11.66 8.21 22.21
C MET A 74 11.15 9.61 21.84
N ASP A 75 12.07 10.34 21.22
CA ASP A 75 11.86 11.35 20.18
C ASP A 75 10.76 12.40 20.41
N VAL A 76 11.18 13.58 20.86
CA VAL A 76 10.35 14.78 20.93
C VAL A 76 10.11 15.29 19.51
N VAL A 77 9.00 14.86 18.92
CA VAL A 77 8.34 15.66 17.88
C VAL A 77 7.40 16.60 18.61
N ASP A 78 7.75 17.88 18.63
CA ASP A 78 6.93 18.97 19.14
C ASP A 78 5.64 19.08 18.29
N ILE A 79 4.65 18.25 18.63
CA ILE A 79 3.26 18.50 18.27
C ILE A 79 2.70 19.32 19.43
N GLY A 80 2.71 20.63 19.21
CA GLY A 80 2.32 21.62 20.16
C GLY A 80 0.95 21.35 20.81
N SER A 81 0.90 21.83 22.05
CA SER A 81 -0.29 22.13 22.85
C SER A 81 -0.91 21.01 23.68
N SER A 82 -0.73 21.24 24.98
CA SER A 82 -1.62 20.99 26.12
C SER A 82 -1.31 19.76 26.97
N SER A 83 -0.56 20.06 28.02
CA SER A 83 -0.65 19.48 29.35
C SER A 83 -1.95 18.72 29.65
N THR A 84 -1.86 17.46 30.10
CA THR A 84 -2.19 17.05 31.48
C THR A 84 -2.17 15.53 31.64
N GLY A 85 -1.37 15.04 32.61
CA GLY A 85 -1.86 14.17 33.69
C GLY A 85 -2.38 12.75 33.38
N PRO A 86 -2.55 11.93 34.43
CA PRO A 86 -2.74 10.48 34.32
C PRO A 86 -4.09 10.17 33.67
N SER A 87 -4.08 9.21 32.72
CA SER A 87 -5.22 8.51 32.12
C SER A 87 -6.57 8.90 32.75
N ALA A 88 -7.09 10.05 32.33
CA ALA A 88 -8.43 10.44 32.68
C ALA A 88 -9.32 9.49 31.90
N LYS A 89 -9.94 8.54 32.61
CA LYS A 89 -11.11 7.83 32.11
C LYS A 89 -12.21 8.87 31.95
N THR A 90 -12.16 9.63 30.86
CA THR A 90 -13.21 10.53 30.43
C THR A 90 -14.44 9.65 30.25
N LYS A 91 -15.39 9.80 31.17
CA LYS A 91 -16.63 9.04 31.15
C LYS A 91 -17.34 9.43 29.85
N LEU A 92 -17.43 8.49 28.91
CA LEU A 92 -18.08 8.71 27.62
C LEU A 92 -19.54 9.12 27.88
N SER A 93 -20.07 10.06 27.09
CA SER A 93 -21.47 10.45 27.21
C SER A 93 -22.38 9.26 26.92
N ASP A 94 -23.54 9.20 27.57
CA ASP A 94 -24.48 8.09 27.40
C ASP A 94 -24.96 7.94 25.93
N GLN A 95 -24.94 9.04 25.17
CA GLN A 95 -25.22 9.05 23.73
C GLN A 95 -24.18 8.27 22.92
N ILE A 96 -22.88 8.45 23.20
CA ILE A 96 -21.80 7.70 22.54
C ILE A 96 -21.91 6.21 22.91
N LEU A 97 -22.19 5.89 24.18
CA LEU A 97 -22.35 4.50 24.62
C LEU A 97 -23.55 3.80 23.96
N ALA A 98 -24.65 4.52 23.73
CA ALA A 98 -25.80 3.99 23.01
C ALA A 98 -25.46 3.72 21.54
N ALA A 99 -24.80 4.66 20.87
CA ALA A 99 -24.39 4.52 19.47
C ALA A 99 -23.43 3.33 19.26
N LEU A 100 -22.45 3.16 20.14
CA LEU A 100 -21.52 2.03 20.11
C LEU A 100 -22.20 0.67 20.33
N LYS A 101 -23.31 0.64 21.07
CA LYS A 101 -24.05 -0.59 21.40
C LYS A 101 -25.08 -0.96 20.34
N GLU A 102 -25.63 0.03 19.63
CA GLU A 102 -26.67 -0.16 18.62
C GLU A 102 -26.11 -0.62 17.27
N LYS A 103 -24.90 -0.19 16.90
CA LYS A 103 -24.30 -0.50 15.60
C LYS A 103 -23.46 -1.80 15.62
N PRO A 104 -23.67 -2.74 14.66
CA PRO A 104 -22.76 -3.87 14.49
C PRO A 104 -21.43 -3.38 13.90
N ALA A 105 -20.30 -3.75 14.52
CA ALA A 105 -18.93 -3.33 14.16
C ALA A 105 -18.71 -1.80 14.20
N PRO A 106 -18.70 -1.19 15.40
CA PRO A 106 -18.48 0.25 15.57
C PRO A 106 -17.14 0.73 15.00
N GLU A 107 -16.11 -0.10 14.93
CA GLU A 107 -14.84 0.27 14.29
C GLU A 107 -14.94 0.64 12.79
N LEU A 108 -16.04 0.29 12.10
CA LEU A 108 -16.20 0.50 10.65
C LEU A 108 -17.41 1.36 10.27
N CYS A 109 -18.33 1.62 11.21
CA CYS A 109 -19.63 2.24 10.92
C CYS A 109 -19.94 3.48 11.77
N LEU A 110 -18.92 4.04 12.43
CA LEU A 110 -19.02 5.31 13.14
C LEU A 110 -18.68 6.46 12.21
N ASP A 111 -19.61 7.39 12.07
CA ASP A 111 -19.41 8.63 11.33
C ASP A 111 -18.94 9.72 12.29
N SER A 112 -18.30 10.77 11.77
CA SER A 112 -17.80 11.90 12.57
C SER A 112 -18.86 12.56 13.47
N GLN A 113 -20.13 12.55 13.06
CA GLN A 113 -21.26 13.08 13.82
C GLN A 113 -21.66 12.19 15.01
N ASP A 114 -21.36 10.88 14.97
CA ASP A 114 -21.69 9.96 16.08
C ASP A 114 -20.76 10.14 17.28
N LEU A 115 -19.59 10.76 17.05
CA LEU A 115 -18.56 11.02 18.04
C LEU A 115 -18.51 12.49 18.48
N GLU A 116 -19.36 13.34 17.90
CA GLU A 116 -19.46 14.75 18.25
C GLU A 116 -20.40 14.90 19.46
N VAL A 117 -19.90 15.58 20.51
CA VAL A 117 -20.62 15.84 21.78
C VAL A 117 -20.96 17.31 21.89
#